data_AF-A0A6Y5CUG6-F1
#
_entry.id   AF-A0A6Y5CUG6-F1
#
_cell.length_a   1.000
_cell.length_b   1.000
_cell.length_c   1.000
_cell.angle_alpha   90.00
_cell.angle_beta   90.00
_cell.angle_gamma   90.00
#
_symmetry.space_group_name_H-M   'P 1'
#
loop_
_entity.id
_entity.type
_entity.pdbx_description
1 polymer ?
#
loop_
_entity_poly.entity_id
_entity_poly.type
_entity_poly.pdbx_seq_one_letter_code
_entity_poly.pdbx_strand_id
1 'polypeptide(L)'
;MFEDLIKTVKAQLYDRLTSPLLGCFLLSWVIWNYKFIFTLFSDMKIEDKFKFIDGSIYSGDYSHLIYGLLLPFVTTLFFILIYPYPAKFAYAFFRKRQVELKEIQQKIDDETPLTRDEARKIRSDAVKMSIEFEQEIEKLREENLSLRNIIKKINDNQDVDSTNMSEKQVSTRVNREEKITPDDEQSYNYEPFFDKNSSVQGNSRLLITGPEHIKASVENHINSDKKFNGHTFMVNIDGKYVSINLISKNGRVKPFKYDYRIPENGKIGYESMRIINSFDEDFIRYLNNKNPEQLENE
;
A
#
# COMPACT_ATOMS: atom_id res chain seq x y z
N MET A 1 -4.75 -46.61 -10.98
CA MET A 1 -4.31 -47.58 -9.95
C MET A 1 -2.81 -47.55 -9.69
N PHE A 2 -1.93 -47.91 -10.65
CA PHE A 2 -0.47 -47.83 -10.42
C PHE A 2 0.01 -46.39 -10.21
N GLU A 3 -0.54 -45.44 -10.98
CA GLU A 3 -0.26 -44.01 -10.80
C GLU A 3 -0.77 -43.46 -9.45
N ASP A 4 -1.88 -43.99 -8.95
CA ASP A 4 -2.44 -43.59 -7.65
C ASP A 4 -1.62 -44.15 -6.49
N LEU A 5 -1.06 -45.36 -6.65
CA LEU A 5 -0.08 -45.93 -5.72
C LEU A 5 1.20 -45.10 -5.72
N ILE A 6 1.72 -44.71 -6.90
CA ILE A 6 2.91 -43.84 -7.00
C ILE A 6 2.63 -42.48 -6.33
N LYS A 7 1.48 -41.87 -6.56
CA LYS A 7 1.10 -40.60 -5.92
C LYS A 7 0.99 -40.73 -4.40
N THR A 8 0.38 -41.80 -3.91
CA THR A 8 0.23 -42.06 -2.47
C THR A 8 1.57 -42.33 -1.80
N VAL A 9 2.41 -43.16 -2.42
CA VAL A 9 3.78 -43.42 -1.94
C VAL A 9 4.59 -42.13 -1.97
N LYS A 10 4.52 -41.33 -3.03
CA LYS A 10 5.24 -40.04 -3.13
C LYS A 10 4.77 -39.06 -2.06
N ALA A 11 3.47 -38.94 -1.81
CA ALA A 11 2.92 -38.07 -0.77
C ALA A 11 3.38 -38.49 0.63
N GLN A 12 3.32 -39.79 0.94
CA GLN A 12 3.80 -40.32 2.22
C GLN A 12 5.32 -40.24 2.37
N LEU A 13 6.07 -40.41 1.28
CA LEU A 13 7.52 -40.21 1.29
C LEU A 13 7.85 -38.74 1.51
N TYR A 14 7.13 -37.82 0.87
CA TYR A 14 7.35 -36.38 1.02
C TYR A 14 7.07 -35.91 2.45
N ASP A 15 5.94 -36.32 3.04
CA ASP A 15 5.59 -36.02 4.44
C ASP A 15 6.55 -36.63 5.47
N ARG A 16 7.28 -37.69 5.11
CA ARG A 16 8.29 -38.32 5.98
C ARG A 16 9.70 -37.81 5.71
N LEU A 17 10.01 -37.41 4.48
CA LEU A 17 11.27 -36.77 4.06
C LEU A 17 11.38 -35.32 4.53
N THR A 18 10.25 -34.66 4.82
CA THR A 18 10.22 -33.35 5.50
C THR A 18 10.70 -33.44 6.95
N SER A 19 10.78 -34.64 7.55
CA SER A 19 11.46 -34.83 8.83
C SER A 19 12.98 -34.69 8.62
N PRO A 20 13.64 -33.71 9.26
CA PRO A 20 15.09 -33.52 9.12
C PRO A 20 15.89 -34.77 9.50
N LEU A 21 15.39 -35.57 10.44
CA LEU A 21 16.03 -36.80 10.88
C LEU A 21 16.03 -37.86 9.76
N LEU A 22 14.88 -38.12 9.15
CA LEU A 22 14.73 -39.18 8.16
C LEU A 22 15.39 -38.79 6.84
N GLY A 23 15.28 -37.52 6.43
CA GLY A 23 15.98 -37.01 5.25
C GLY A 23 17.50 -37.12 5.37
N CYS A 24 18.08 -36.63 6.48
CA CYS A 24 19.51 -36.75 6.73
C CYS A 24 19.97 -38.21 6.94
N PHE A 25 19.11 -39.08 7.49
CA PHE A 25 19.39 -40.51 7.61
C PHE A 25 19.47 -41.21 6.27
N LEU A 26 18.50 -41.00 5.38
CA LEU A 26 18.53 -41.61 4.05
C LEU A 26 19.72 -41.15 3.22
N LEU A 27 20.04 -39.85 3.26
CA LEU A 27 21.24 -39.30 2.61
C LEU A 27 22.51 -39.96 3.17
N SER A 28 22.63 -40.04 4.49
CA SER A 28 23.79 -40.68 5.11
C SER A 28 23.87 -42.17 4.79
N TRP A 29 22.74 -42.86 4.79
CA TRP A 29 22.67 -44.28 4.45
C TRP A 29 23.17 -44.54 3.02
N VAL A 30 22.76 -43.71 2.06
CA VAL A 30 23.24 -43.78 0.67
C VAL A 30 24.75 -43.54 0.59
N ILE A 31 25.28 -42.60 1.35
CA ILE A 31 26.72 -42.30 1.39
C ILE A 31 27.52 -43.51 1.91
N TRP A 32 27.08 -44.11 3.01
CA TRP A 32 27.78 -45.27 3.60
C TRP A 32 27.58 -46.56 2.80
N ASN A 33 26.41 -46.74 2.18
CA ASN A 33 26.05 -47.94 1.42
C ASN A 33 26.15 -47.72 -0.10
N TYR A 34 27.02 -46.80 -0.54
CA TYR A 34 27.18 -46.49 -1.97
C TYR A 34 27.60 -47.73 -2.78
N LYS A 35 28.49 -48.57 -2.23
CA LYS A 35 28.93 -49.83 -2.88
C LYS A 35 27.75 -50.77 -3.11
N PHE A 36 26.86 -50.88 -2.12
CA PHE A 36 25.66 -51.71 -2.23
C PHE A 36 24.74 -51.21 -3.34
N ILE A 37 24.52 -49.90 -3.43
CA ILE A 37 23.72 -49.27 -4.49
C ILE A 37 24.35 -49.52 -5.86
N PHE A 38 25.66 -49.31 -6.01
CA PHE A 38 26.35 -49.57 -7.28
C PHE A 38 26.31 -51.05 -7.67
N THR A 39 26.44 -51.97 -6.72
CA THR A 39 26.32 -53.41 -6.99
C THR A 39 24.90 -53.79 -7.44
N LEU A 40 23.85 -53.19 -6.86
CA LEU A 40 22.47 -53.42 -7.30
C LEU A 40 22.26 -53.06 -8.77
N PHE A 41 22.80 -51.92 -9.21
CA PHE A 41 22.69 -51.43 -10.59
C PHE A 41 23.76 -51.99 -11.55
N SER A 42 24.70 -52.80 -11.07
CA SER A 42 25.72 -53.43 -11.92
C SER A 42 25.14 -54.54 -12.81
N ASP A 43 25.80 -54.85 -13.92
CA ASP A 43 25.42 -55.93 -14.84
C ASP A 43 25.79 -57.34 -14.35
N MET A 44 26.17 -57.49 -13.08
CA MET A 44 26.53 -58.78 -12.50
C MET A 44 25.33 -59.73 -12.46
N LYS A 45 25.60 -61.04 -12.57
CA LYS A 45 24.58 -62.06 -12.33
C LYS A 45 24.09 -61.98 -10.89
N ILE A 46 22.81 -62.29 -10.68
CA ILE A 46 22.15 -62.17 -9.36
C ILE A 46 22.92 -62.92 -8.28
N GLU A 47 23.41 -64.13 -8.57
CA GLU A 47 24.19 -64.94 -7.63
C GLU A 47 25.53 -64.29 -7.25
N ASP A 48 26.21 -63.68 -8.23
CA ASP A 48 27.48 -63.00 -8.00
C ASP A 48 27.28 -61.69 -7.23
N LYS A 49 26.12 -61.01 -7.40
CA LYS A 49 25.74 -59.84 -6.60
C LYS A 49 25.61 -60.17 -5.13
N PHE A 50 24.88 -61.23 -4.78
CA PHE A 50 24.72 -61.64 -3.37
C PHE A 50 26.05 -62.05 -2.76
N LYS A 51 26.86 -62.85 -3.47
CA LYS A 51 28.22 -63.21 -3.01
C LYS A 51 29.11 -61.98 -2.81
N PHE A 52 29.00 -60.98 -3.67
CA PHE A 52 29.76 -59.74 -3.54
C PHE A 52 29.28 -58.88 -2.37
N ILE A 53 27.97 -58.80 -2.16
CA ILE A 53 27.36 -58.05 -1.05
C ILE A 53 27.76 -58.66 0.30
N ASP A 54 27.61 -59.98 0.45
CA ASP A 54 27.90 -60.67 1.72
C ASP A 54 29.41 -60.87 1.93
N GLY A 55 30.16 -61.08 0.86
CA GLY A 55 31.60 -61.36 0.93
C GLY A 55 32.50 -60.12 0.96
N SER A 56 32.11 -59.04 0.27
CA SER A 56 32.99 -57.86 0.08
C SER A 56 32.45 -56.57 0.70
N ILE A 57 31.12 -56.40 0.79
CA ILE A 57 30.51 -55.16 1.29
C ILE A 57 30.19 -55.28 2.78
N TYR A 58 29.59 -56.39 3.20
CA TYR A 58 29.22 -56.67 4.57
C TYR A 58 29.97 -57.90 5.08
N SER A 59 31.31 -57.83 5.08
CA SER A 59 32.15 -58.90 5.60
C SER A 59 32.14 -58.89 7.14
N GLY A 60 31.33 -59.78 7.73
CA GLY A 60 31.31 -60.07 9.17
C GLY A 60 29.92 -59.97 9.79
N ASP A 61 29.69 -60.71 10.88
CA ASP A 61 28.35 -60.95 11.47
C ASP A 61 27.59 -59.67 11.87
N TYR A 62 28.31 -58.59 12.19
CA TYR A 62 27.73 -57.31 12.62
C TYR A 62 27.85 -56.19 11.58
N SER A 63 28.49 -56.45 10.45
CA SER A 63 28.76 -55.44 9.43
C SER A 63 27.47 -54.84 8.86
N HIS A 64 26.41 -55.64 8.68
CA HIS A 64 25.10 -55.16 8.25
C HIS A 64 24.48 -54.14 9.22
N LEU A 65 24.63 -54.35 10.53
CA LEU A 65 24.12 -53.42 11.54
C LEU A 65 24.97 -52.16 11.63
N ILE A 66 26.29 -52.30 11.50
CA ILE A 66 27.23 -51.19 11.60
C ILE A 66 27.09 -50.26 10.39
N TYR A 67 27.17 -50.80 9.17
CA TYR A 67 27.10 -50.00 7.93
C TYR A 67 25.66 -49.64 7.54
N GLY A 68 24.68 -50.50 7.87
CA GLY A 68 23.28 -50.28 7.53
C GLY A 68 22.52 -49.39 8.51
N LEU A 69 22.92 -49.33 9.79
CA LEU A 69 22.18 -48.59 10.81
C LEU A 69 23.08 -47.64 11.61
N LEU A 70 24.13 -48.16 12.25
CA LEU A 70 24.89 -47.42 13.27
C LEU A 70 25.68 -46.25 12.68
N LEU A 71 26.46 -46.48 11.62
CA LEU A 71 27.26 -45.43 10.95
C LEU A 71 26.38 -44.35 10.31
N PRO A 72 25.34 -44.69 9.52
CA PRO A 72 24.38 -43.70 9.02
C PRO A 72 23.71 -42.91 10.15
N PHE A 73 23.29 -43.56 11.23
CA PHE A 73 22.62 -42.89 12.34
C PHE A 73 23.53 -41.92 13.09
N VAL A 74 24.76 -42.34 13.42
CA VAL A 74 25.75 -41.48 14.10
C VAL A 74 26.11 -40.27 13.25
N THR A 75 26.32 -40.47 11.95
CA THR A 75 26.62 -39.36 11.04
C THR A 75 25.42 -38.45 10.84
N THR A 76 24.20 -38.96 10.77
CA THR A 76 22.98 -38.13 10.77
C THR A 76 22.86 -37.28 12.01
N LEU A 77 23.11 -37.86 13.19
CA LEU A 77 23.09 -37.11 14.45
C LEU A 77 24.19 -36.04 14.45
N PHE A 78 25.39 -36.38 13.97
CA PHE A 78 26.49 -35.43 13.81
C PHE A 78 26.11 -34.28 12.87
N PHE A 79 25.53 -34.57 11.69
CA PHE A 79 25.07 -33.55 10.76
C PHE A 79 23.99 -32.67 11.37
N ILE A 80 22.95 -33.24 11.99
CA ILE A 80 21.86 -32.47 12.59
C ILE A 80 22.35 -31.57 13.73
N LEU A 81 23.30 -32.05 14.54
CA LEU A 81 23.86 -31.27 15.65
C LEU A 81 24.85 -30.22 15.17
N ILE A 82 25.69 -30.52 14.18
CA ILE A 82 26.77 -29.61 13.77
C ILE A 82 26.32 -28.64 12.69
N TYR A 83 25.49 -29.06 11.74
CA TYR A 83 24.97 -28.20 10.66
C TYR A 83 24.33 -26.87 11.11
N PRO A 84 23.57 -26.77 12.23
CA PRO A 84 22.99 -25.48 12.63
C PRO A 84 24.04 -24.41 12.98
N TYR A 85 25.25 -24.79 13.40
CA TYR A 85 26.31 -23.84 13.75
C TYR A 85 26.85 -23.06 12.54
N PRO A 86 27.37 -23.70 11.46
CA PRO A 86 27.78 -22.99 10.25
C PRO A 86 26.57 -22.37 9.54
N ALA A 87 25.39 -22.99 9.58
CA ALA A 87 24.18 -22.41 8.98
C ALA A 87 23.80 -21.08 9.66
N LYS A 88 23.85 -21.01 11.00
CA LYS A 88 23.63 -19.76 11.75
C LYS A 88 24.66 -18.71 11.41
N PHE A 89 25.93 -19.08 11.28
CA PHE A 89 27.00 -18.15 10.88
C PHE A 89 26.79 -17.61 9.47
N ALA A 90 26.52 -18.49 8.50
CA ALA A 90 26.25 -18.09 7.11
C ALA A 90 25.01 -17.20 7.02
N TYR A 91 23.94 -17.52 7.75
CA TYR A 91 22.74 -16.71 7.83
C TYR A 91 23.04 -15.33 8.42
N ALA A 92 23.75 -15.25 9.54
CA ALA A 92 24.12 -13.99 10.17
C ALA A 92 25.00 -13.13 9.25
N PHE A 93 25.98 -13.73 8.57
CA PHE A 93 26.82 -13.06 7.59
C PHE A 93 26.01 -12.50 6.42
N PHE A 94 25.10 -13.30 5.86
CA PHE A 94 24.26 -12.89 4.75
C PHE A 94 23.29 -11.77 5.15
N ARG A 95 22.69 -11.87 6.34
CA ARG A 95 21.80 -10.82 6.87
C ARG A 95 22.53 -9.50 7.10
N LYS A 96 23.75 -9.54 7.66
CA LYS A 96 24.58 -8.33 7.81
C LYS A 96 24.88 -7.71 6.45
N ARG A 97 25.29 -8.50 5.46
CA ARG A 97 25.54 -8.00 4.10
C ARG A 97 24.29 -7.42 3.44
N GLN A 98 23.12 -8.02 3.66
CA GLN A 98 21.86 -7.45 3.14
C GLN A 98 21.54 -6.09 3.75
N VAL A 99 21.77 -5.92 5.05
CA VAL A 99 21.57 -4.62 5.72
C VAL A 99 22.56 -3.59 5.17
N GLU A 100 23.85 -3.95 5.09
CA GLU A 100 24.89 -3.08 4.52
C GLU A 100 24.58 -2.68 3.06
N LEU A 101 24.16 -3.63 2.23
CA LEU A 101 23.74 -3.35 0.84
C LEU A 101 22.56 -2.38 0.78
N LYS A 102 21.58 -2.53 1.68
CA LYS A 102 20.45 -1.60 1.77
C LYS A 102 20.87 -0.21 2.24
N GLU A 103 21.78 -0.12 3.20
CA GLU A 103 22.32 1.17 3.66
C GLU A 103 23.12 1.87 2.55
N ILE A 104 23.93 1.12 1.81
CA ILE A 104 24.66 1.65 0.64
C ILE A 104 23.67 2.10 -0.44
N GLN A 105 22.65 1.29 -0.73
CA GLN A 105 21.61 1.65 -1.68
C GLN A 105 20.90 2.94 -1.26
N GLN A 106 20.49 3.04 0.01
CA GLN A 106 19.84 4.24 0.53
C GLN A 106 20.75 5.47 0.44
N LYS A 107 22.04 5.34 0.76
CA LYS A 107 23.01 6.43 0.58
C LYS A 107 23.15 6.85 -0.88
N ILE A 108 23.22 5.88 -1.80
CA ILE A 108 23.27 6.17 -3.24
C ILE A 108 21.99 6.87 -3.67
N ASP A 109 20.82 6.37 -3.26
CA ASP A 109 19.51 6.94 -3.62
C ASP A 109 19.36 8.38 -3.06
N ASP A 110 19.83 8.62 -1.83
CA ASP A 110 19.84 9.94 -1.19
C ASP A 110 20.83 10.92 -1.86
N GLU A 111 21.97 10.41 -2.36
CA GLU A 111 23.01 11.22 -3.05
C GLU A 111 22.74 11.37 -4.55
N THR A 112 21.95 10.48 -5.16
CA THR A 112 21.58 10.61 -6.57
C THR A 112 20.51 11.68 -6.72
N PRO A 113 20.77 12.72 -7.53
CA PRO A 113 19.73 13.69 -7.86
C PRO A 113 18.61 12.98 -8.62
N LEU A 114 17.40 13.06 -8.06
CA LEU A 114 16.19 12.47 -8.61
C LEU A 114 16.03 12.86 -10.10
N THR A 115 15.71 11.90 -10.96
CA THR A 115 15.48 12.20 -12.37
C THR A 115 14.24 13.08 -12.55
N ARG A 116 14.15 13.85 -13.64
CA ARG A 116 13.01 14.75 -13.87
C ARG A 116 11.67 14.01 -13.91
N ASP A 117 11.67 12.77 -14.42
CA ASP A 117 10.47 11.94 -14.53
C ASP A 117 10.05 11.37 -13.18
N GLU A 118 11.00 10.92 -12.36
CA GLU A 118 10.73 10.49 -10.98
C GLU A 118 10.22 11.66 -10.12
N ALA A 119 10.83 12.85 -10.25
CA ALA A 119 10.36 14.06 -9.56
C ALA A 119 8.93 14.42 -9.97
N ARG A 120 8.61 14.30 -11.27
CA ARG A 120 7.26 14.54 -11.77
C ARG A 120 6.27 13.51 -11.24
N LYS A 121 6.67 12.23 -11.17
CA LYS A 121 5.84 11.16 -10.61
C LYS A 121 5.59 11.34 -9.12
N ILE A 122 6.61 11.63 -8.31
CA ILE A 122 6.45 11.88 -6.87
C ILE A 122 5.51 13.06 -6.63
N ARG A 123 5.62 14.13 -7.43
CA ARG A 123 4.68 15.26 -7.34
C ARG A 123 3.25 14.86 -7.68
N SER A 124 3.06 14.08 -8.74
CA SER A 124 1.75 13.54 -9.12
C SER A 124 1.15 12.66 -8.01
N ASP A 125 1.96 11.77 -7.43
CA ASP A 125 1.52 10.86 -6.36
C ASP A 125 1.18 11.63 -5.08
N ALA A 126 1.96 12.66 -4.74
CA ALA A 126 1.68 13.54 -3.60
C ALA A 126 0.35 14.31 -3.78
N VAL A 127 0.08 14.81 -4.99
CA VAL A 127 -1.19 15.47 -5.32
C VAL A 127 -2.36 14.48 -5.22
N LYS A 128 -2.22 13.28 -5.80
CA LYS A 128 -3.25 12.24 -5.73
C LYS A 128 -3.57 11.88 -4.27
N MET A 129 -2.54 11.66 -3.46
CA MET A 129 -2.69 11.37 -2.03
C MET A 129 -3.40 12.51 -1.28
N SER A 130 -3.12 13.78 -1.61
CA SER A 130 -3.82 14.91 -1.00
C SER A 130 -5.31 14.95 -1.34
N ILE A 131 -5.67 14.58 -2.57
CA ILE A 131 -7.06 14.50 -3.01
C ILE A 131 -7.78 13.36 -2.28
N GLU A 132 -7.15 12.19 -2.19
CA GLU A 132 -7.71 11.04 -1.47
C GLU A 132 -7.96 11.38 0.02
N PHE A 133 -7.02 12.08 0.67
CA PHE A 133 -7.20 12.54 2.05
C PHE A 133 -8.32 13.56 2.21
N GLU A 134 -8.45 14.53 1.30
CA GLU A 134 -9.52 15.53 1.39
C GLU A 134 -10.90 14.87 1.22
N GLN A 135 -11.02 13.92 0.29
CA GLN A 135 -12.24 13.13 0.12
C GLN A 135 -12.60 12.32 1.37
N GLU A 136 -11.60 11.77 2.05
CA GLU A 136 -11.82 11.03 3.30
C GLU A 136 -12.25 11.96 4.44
N ILE A 137 -11.64 13.14 4.55
CA ILE A 137 -12.07 14.19 5.49
C ILE A 137 -13.51 14.62 5.21
N GLU A 138 -13.88 14.79 3.94
CA GLU A 138 -15.23 15.18 3.56
C GLU A 138 -16.26 14.11 3.94
N LYS A 139 -15.97 12.82 3.65
CA LYS A 139 -16.81 11.70 4.09
C LYS A 139 -16.98 11.66 5.60
N LEU A 140 -15.89 11.81 6.36
CA LEU A 140 -15.93 11.83 7.83
C LEU A 140 -16.71 13.03 8.37
N ARG A 141 -16.69 14.18 7.68
CA ARG A 141 -17.49 15.36 8.04
C ARG A 141 -18.97 15.13 7.76
N GLU A 142 -19.33 14.57 6.61
CA GLU A 142 -20.70 14.20 6.28
C GLU A 142 -21.27 13.19 7.27
N GLU A 143 -20.48 12.17 7.61
CA GLU A 143 -20.85 11.17 8.62
C GLU A 143 -21.07 11.82 9.99
N ASN A 144 -20.14 12.67 10.45
CA ASN A 144 -20.30 13.43 11.70
C ASN A 144 -21.56 14.31 11.69
N LEU A 145 -21.85 14.96 10.57
CA LEU A 145 -23.03 15.83 10.45
C LEU A 145 -24.32 14.99 10.47
N SER A 146 -24.32 13.84 9.81
CA SER A 146 -25.45 12.89 9.85
C SER A 146 -25.68 12.35 11.26
N LEU A 147 -24.62 11.97 11.98
CA LEU A 147 -24.69 11.50 13.36
C LEU A 147 -25.21 12.58 14.30
N ARG A 148 -24.73 13.84 14.16
CA ARG A 148 -25.25 14.99 14.93
C ARG A 148 -26.72 15.24 14.65
N ASN A 149 -27.16 15.11 13.40
CA ASN A 149 -28.57 15.24 13.04
C ASN A 149 -29.43 14.11 13.63
N ILE A 150 -28.90 12.88 13.71
CA ILE A 150 -29.58 11.75 14.35
C ILE A 150 -29.70 12.00 15.86
N ILE A 151 -28.62 12.40 16.52
CA ILE A 151 -28.63 12.76 17.95
C ILE A 151 -29.64 13.87 18.22
N LYS A 152 -29.64 14.92 17.39
CA LYS A 152 -30.60 16.03 17.51
C LYS A 152 -32.04 15.56 17.35
N LYS A 153 -32.35 14.72 16.37
CA LYS A 153 -33.69 14.14 16.18
C LYS A 153 -34.12 13.27 17.37
N ILE A 154 -33.20 12.53 17.97
CA ILE A 154 -33.49 11.71 19.16
C ILE A 154 -33.83 12.61 20.35
N ASN A 155 -33.07 13.68 20.59
CA ASN A 155 -33.36 14.64 21.65
C ASN A 155 -34.65 15.44 21.41
N ASP A 156 -34.87 15.93 20.19
CA ASP A 156 -36.10 16.66 19.83
C ASP A 156 -37.36 15.78 20.01
N ASN A 157 -37.25 14.46 19.78
CA ASN A 157 -38.34 13.51 20.03
C ASN A 157 -38.55 13.20 21.52
N GLN A 158 -37.52 13.32 22.37
CA GLN A 158 -37.66 13.17 23.82
C GLN A 158 -38.36 14.38 24.46
N ASP A 159 -38.17 15.59 23.93
CA ASP A 159 -38.83 16.79 24.44
C ASP A 159 -40.34 16.84 24.07
N VAL A 160 -40.73 16.32 22.92
CA VAL A 160 -42.15 16.26 22.49
C VAL A 160 -42.95 15.23 23.30
N ASP A 161 -42.34 14.13 23.75
CA ASP A 161 -43.02 13.11 24.57
C ASP A 161 -43.16 13.53 26.05
N SER A 162 -42.34 14.48 26.52
CA SER A 162 -42.43 15.02 27.89
C SER A 162 -43.55 16.04 28.09
N THR A 163 -44.11 16.60 27.01
CA THR A 163 -45.18 17.63 27.08
C THR A 163 -46.59 17.02 27.16
N ASN A 164 -46.75 15.71 26.90
CA ASN A 164 -48.03 14.99 26.95
C ASN A 164 -48.20 14.01 28.13
N MET A 165 -47.30 14.02 29.12
CA MET A 165 -47.46 13.24 30.36
C MET A 165 -47.36 14.12 31.62
N SER A 166 -48.14 15.20 31.66
CA SER A 166 -48.49 15.84 32.93
C SER A 166 -49.92 15.48 33.29
N GLU A 167 -50.15 14.22 33.71
CA GLU A 167 -51.26 13.81 34.60
C GLU A 167 -51.26 12.29 34.87
N LYS A 168 -50.28 11.78 35.64
CA LYS A 168 -50.54 10.83 36.74
C LYS A 168 -49.26 10.33 37.41
N GLN A 169 -49.37 10.28 38.73
CA GLN A 169 -48.55 9.51 39.67
C GLN A 169 -47.21 10.13 40.09
N VAL A 170 -47.36 11.14 40.96
CA VAL A 170 -46.54 11.30 42.15
C VAL A 170 -46.56 9.99 42.95
N SER A 171 -45.48 9.21 42.89
CA SER A 171 -44.82 8.61 44.06
C SER A 171 -43.80 7.57 43.59
N THR A 172 -42.51 7.90 43.70
CA THR A 172 -41.51 7.13 44.47
C THR A 172 -40.16 7.82 44.27
N ARG A 173 -39.77 8.59 45.28
CA ARG A 173 -38.38 8.97 45.49
C ARG A 173 -37.60 7.71 45.86
N VAL A 174 -36.60 7.36 45.06
CA VAL A 174 -35.39 6.72 45.59
C VAL A 174 -34.21 7.54 45.11
N ASN A 175 -33.50 8.07 46.11
CA ASN A 175 -32.26 8.81 45.99
C ASN A 175 -31.24 8.08 45.12
N ARG A 176 -30.74 8.78 44.10
CA ARG A 176 -29.32 8.73 43.76
C ARG A 176 -28.89 10.15 43.46
N GLU A 177 -28.42 10.83 44.51
CA GLU A 177 -27.59 12.01 44.37
C GLU A 177 -26.30 11.58 43.68
N GLU A 178 -26.25 11.70 42.35
CA GLU A 178 -24.98 11.89 41.66
C GLU A 178 -24.75 13.39 41.55
N LYS A 179 -23.80 13.82 42.38
CA LYS A 179 -23.17 15.12 42.41
C LYS A 179 -22.64 15.41 41.00
N ILE A 180 -23.33 16.26 40.25
CA ILE A 180 -22.78 16.85 39.03
C ILE A 180 -21.69 17.82 39.50
N THR A 181 -20.45 17.35 39.46
CA THR A 181 -19.27 18.21 39.54
C THR A 181 -19.25 19.10 38.29
N PRO A 182 -18.98 20.42 38.41
CA PRO A 182 -18.87 21.34 37.28
C PRO A 182 -17.51 21.18 36.57
N ASP A 183 -17.15 19.95 36.18
CA ASP A 183 -15.83 19.62 35.61
C ASP A 183 -15.91 18.98 34.21
N ASP A 184 -17.12 18.82 33.64
CA ASP A 184 -17.31 18.36 32.25
C ASP A 184 -17.49 19.51 31.24
N GLU A 185 -17.26 20.77 31.67
CA GLU A 185 -17.03 21.92 30.78
C GLU A 185 -15.53 22.17 30.54
N GLN A 186 -14.74 21.11 30.32
CA GLN A 186 -13.47 21.31 29.62
C GLN A 186 -13.78 21.55 28.14
N SER A 187 -14.07 22.83 27.87
CA SER A 187 -13.63 23.54 26.68
C SER A 187 -12.37 22.87 26.11
N TYR A 188 -12.54 22.11 25.02
CA TYR A 188 -11.43 21.91 24.12
C TYR A 188 -11.06 23.31 23.63
N ASN A 189 -10.04 23.90 24.24
CA ASN A 189 -9.43 25.12 23.75
C ASN A 189 -8.76 24.75 22.43
N TYR A 190 -9.56 24.74 21.36
CA TYR A 190 -9.09 24.62 20.00
C TYR A 190 -8.33 25.90 19.71
N GLU A 191 -7.01 25.86 19.87
CA GLU A 191 -6.15 26.84 19.24
C GLU A 191 -6.16 26.55 17.74
N PRO A 192 -6.75 27.43 16.91
CA PRO A 192 -6.63 27.27 15.47
C PRO A 192 -5.14 27.23 15.12
N PHE A 193 -4.78 26.37 14.17
CA PHE A 193 -3.41 26.21 13.65
C PHE A 193 -2.81 27.53 13.10
N PHE A 194 -3.60 28.60 13.07
CA PHE A 194 -3.25 29.95 12.68
C PHE A 194 -3.54 30.91 13.84
N ASP A 195 -2.67 30.95 14.83
CA ASP A 195 -2.55 32.17 15.64
C ASP A 195 -1.62 33.14 14.90
N LYS A 196 -2.11 34.34 14.59
CA LYS A 196 -1.33 35.44 13.99
C LYS A 196 -0.12 35.84 14.84
N ASN A 197 -0.07 35.39 16.10
CA ASN A 197 1.01 35.63 17.04
C ASN A 197 1.95 34.43 17.25
N SER A 198 1.75 33.31 16.55
CA SER A 198 2.63 32.14 16.70
C SER A 198 3.94 32.31 15.93
N SER A 199 5.05 32.43 16.68
CA SER A 199 6.41 32.52 16.13
C SER A 199 7.00 31.15 15.79
N VAL A 200 6.19 30.21 15.31
CA VAL A 200 6.65 28.86 14.98
C VAL A 200 7.28 28.88 13.60
N GLN A 201 8.62 28.86 13.59
CA GLN A 201 9.44 28.70 12.39
C GLN A 201 9.38 27.25 11.91
N GLY A 202 8.22 26.84 11.39
CA GLY A 202 7.99 25.54 10.78
C GLY A 202 7.61 25.72 9.32
N ASN A 203 8.31 25.02 8.43
CA ASN A 203 8.12 25.03 6.98
C ASN A 203 6.65 25.02 6.57
N SER A 204 6.06 26.20 6.35
CA SER A 204 4.74 26.35 5.79
C SER A 204 4.80 25.85 4.35
N ARG A 205 4.37 24.59 4.13
CA ARG A 205 3.89 24.16 2.83
C ARG A 205 2.89 25.24 2.39
N LEU A 206 3.22 25.95 1.32
CA LEU A 206 2.36 26.95 0.71
C LEU A 206 1.07 26.23 0.31
N LEU A 207 0.08 26.24 1.21
CA LEU A 207 -1.28 25.88 0.89
C LEU A 207 -1.70 26.89 -0.18
N ILE A 208 -1.92 26.38 -1.39
CA ILE A 208 -2.37 27.18 -2.52
C ILE A 208 -3.82 27.58 -2.19
N THR A 209 -3.99 28.70 -1.48
CA THR A 209 -5.30 29.24 -1.11
C THR A 209 -5.63 30.47 -1.94
N GLY A 210 -6.90 30.63 -2.30
CA GLY A 210 -7.39 31.81 -3.02
C GLY A 210 -7.29 31.67 -4.54
N PRO A 211 -6.88 32.72 -5.29
CA PRO A 211 -6.87 32.72 -6.75
C PRO A 211 -6.04 31.57 -7.34
N GLU A 212 -4.89 31.29 -6.74
CA GLU A 212 -3.96 30.27 -7.22
C GLU A 212 -4.58 28.86 -7.18
N HIS A 213 -5.53 28.60 -6.26
CA HIS A 213 -6.26 27.33 -6.22
C HIS A 213 -7.13 27.16 -7.46
N ILE A 214 -7.75 28.24 -7.93
CA ILE A 214 -8.59 28.25 -9.12
C ILE A 214 -7.72 28.00 -10.35
N LYS A 215 -6.58 28.68 -10.46
CA LYS A 215 -5.62 28.41 -11.55
C LYS A 215 -5.13 26.97 -11.55
N ALA A 216 -4.68 26.46 -10.41
CA ALA A 216 -4.21 25.08 -10.31
C ALA A 216 -5.31 24.06 -10.66
N SER A 217 -6.55 24.31 -10.23
CA SER A 217 -7.70 23.45 -10.55
C SER A 217 -7.99 23.44 -12.05
N VAL A 218 -7.96 24.61 -12.70
CA VAL A 218 -8.18 24.75 -14.15
C VAL A 218 -7.04 24.12 -14.95
N GLU A 219 -5.78 24.33 -14.55
CA GLU A 219 -4.61 23.70 -15.19
C GLU A 219 -4.65 22.17 -15.08
N ASN A 220 -5.02 21.65 -13.91
CA ASN A 220 -5.18 20.20 -13.71
C ASN A 220 -6.31 19.63 -14.57
N HIS A 221 -7.44 20.31 -14.65
CA HIS A 221 -8.56 19.90 -15.51
C HIS A 221 -8.13 19.80 -16.98
N ILE A 222 -7.48 20.85 -17.49
CA ILE A 222 -6.96 20.89 -18.87
C ILE A 222 -5.98 19.74 -19.15
N ASN A 223 -5.08 19.45 -18.21
CA ASN A 223 -4.07 18.40 -18.37
C ASN A 223 -4.63 16.98 -18.24
N SER A 224 -5.76 16.80 -17.55
CA SER A 224 -6.33 15.48 -17.25
C SER A 224 -7.38 15.03 -18.26
N ASP A 225 -8.12 15.96 -18.85
CA ASP A 225 -9.24 15.63 -19.74
C ASP A 225 -8.76 15.42 -21.18
N LYS A 226 -9.15 14.27 -21.75
CA LYS A 226 -8.77 13.84 -23.10
C LYS A 226 -9.25 14.80 -24.18
N LYS A 227 -10.30 15.59 -23.93
CA LYS A 227 -10.85 16.56 -24.90
C LYS A 227 -9.88 17.68 -25.25
N PHE A 228 -8.84 17.90 -24.43
CA PHE A 228 -7.83 18.94 -24.63
C PHE A 228 -6.53 18.44 -25.26
N ASN A 229 -6.41 17.13 -25.48
CA ASN A 229 -5.20 16.53 -26.03
C ASN A 229 -4.89 17.10 -27.42
N GLY A 230 -3.64 17.53 -27.61
CA GLY A 230 -3.17 18.13 -28.87
C GLY A 230 -3.21 19.66 -28.89
N HIS A 231 -3.83 20.30 -27.89
CA HIS A 231 -3.88 21.75 -27.76
C HIS A 231 -3.03 22.23 -26.60
N THR A 232 -2.38 23.39 -26.74
CA THR A 232 -1.57 24.01 -25.69
C THR A 232 -2.34 25.15 -25.04
N PHE A 233 -2.45 25.12 -23.71
CA PHE A 233 -3.15 26.15 -22.96
C PHE A 233 -2.22 26.82 -21.95
N MET A 234 -2.50 28.09 -21.65
CA MET A 234 -1.85 28.85 -20.58
C MET A 234 -2.91 29.53 -19.73
N VAL A 235 -2.90 29.25 -18.43
CA VAL A 235 -3.87 29.81 -17.48
C VAL A 235 -3.20 30.96 -16.72
N ASN A 236 -3.75 32.16 -16.86
CA ASN A 236 -3.27 33.36 -16.17
C ASN A 236 -4.39 33.95 -15.33
N ILE A 237 -4.07 34.34 -14.11
CA ILE A 237 -4.95 35.10 -13.23
C ILE A 237 -4.58 36.57 -13.37
N ASP A 238 -5.56 37.41 -13.68
CA ASP A 238 -5.39 38.86 -13.72
C ASP A 238 -6.47 39.51 -12.84
N GLY A 239 -6.10 39.80 -11.58
CA GLY A 239 -6.98 40.44 -10.61
C GLY A 239 -8.28 39.68 -10.40
N LYS A 240 -9.34 40.08 -11.11
CA LYS A 240 -10.71 39.51 -11.00
C LYS A 240 -11.05 38.46 -12.04
N TYR A 241 -10.13 38.17 -12.97
CA TYR A 241 -10.38 37.26 -14.08
C TYR A 241 -9.40 36.11 -14.12
N VAL A 242 -9.89 34.94 -14.51
CA VAL A 242 -9.09 33.82 -14.98
C VAL A 242 -9.14 33.84 -16.50
N SER A 243 -7.96 33.88 -17.12
CA SER A 243 -7.81 33.81 -18.57
C SER A 243 -7.14 32.50 -18.96
N ILE A 244 -7.81 31.73 -19.82
CA ILE A 244 -7.30 30.49 -20.39
C ILE A 244 -6.96 30.79 -21.84
N ASN A 245 -5.68 30.75 -22.19
CA ASN A 245 -5.18 31.12 -23.50
C ASN A 245 -4.85 29.86 -24.29
N LEU A 246 -5.60 29.58 -25.35
CA LEU A 246 -5.26 28.54 -26.32
C LEU A 246 -4.17 29.07 -27.26
N ILE A 247 -3.05 28.37 -27.35
CA ILE A 247 -1.88 28.74 -28.15
C ILE A 247 -1.79 27.80 -29.36
N SER A 248 -1.97 28.38 -30.55
CA SER A 248 -1.79 27.70 -31.83
C SER A 248 -0.29 27.54 -32.16
N LYS A 249 0.05 26.50 -32.94
CA LYS A 249 1.38 26.35 -33.58
C LYS A 249 1.86 27.59 -34.33
N ASN A 250 0.94 28.39 -34.87
CA ASN A 250 1.26 29.62 -35.60
C ASN A 250 1.47 30.83 -34.67
N GLY A 251 1.53 30.62 -33.35
CA GLY A 251 1.69 31.68 -32.34
C GLY A 251 0.44 32.52 -32.11
N ARG A 252 -0.69 32.19 -32.74
CA ARG A 252 -1.98 32.86 -32.49
C ARG A 252 -2.53 32.41 -31.13
N VAL A 253 -3.01 33.38 -30.35
CA VAL A 253 -3.56 33.13 -29.02
C VAL A 253 -5.05 33.43 -29.02
N LYS A 254 -5.87 32.47 -28.59
CA LYS A 254 -7.31 32.65 -28.35
C LYS A 254 -7.58 32.68 -26.84
N PRO A 255 -7.90 33.84 -26.26
CA PRO A 255 -8.22 33.96 -24.84
C PRO A 255 -9.69 33.60 -24.55
N PHE A 256 -9.90 32.80 -23.52
CA PHE A 256 -11.18 32.57 -22.84
C PHE A 256 -11.09 33.25 -21.46
N LYS A 257 -12.04 34.14 -21.13
CA LYS A 257 -11.97 34.95 -19.90
C LYS A 257 -13.20 34.71 -19.04
N TYR A 258 -12.96 34.41 -17.76
CA TYR A 258 -13.99 34.13 -16.77
C TYR A 258 -13.79 35.00 -15.54
N ASP A 259 -14.86 35.58 -15.01
CA ASP A 259 -14.81 36.23 -13.71
C ASP A 259 -14.82 35.17 -12.59
N TYR A 260 -14.13 35.47 -11.49
CA TYR A 260 -14.15 34.62 -10.31
C TYR A 260 -14.38 35.47 -9.06
N ARG A 261 -15.06 34.90 -8.07
CA ARG A 261 -15.31 35.55 -6.78
C ARG A 261 -14.78 34.66 -5.69
N ILE A 262 -13.98 35.17 -4.77
CA ILE A 262 -13.56 34.40 -3.59
C ILE A 262 -14.59 34.67 -2.51
N PRO A 263 -15.43 33.69 -2.14
CA PRO A 263 -16.37 33.88 -1.05
C PRO A 263 -15.61 33.94 0.29
N GLU A 264 -16.02 34.83 1.20
CA GLU A 264 -15.39 35.00 2.52
C GLU A 264 -15.43 33.73 3.37
N ASN A 265 -16.33 32.80 3.05
CA ASN A 265 -16.46 31.49 3.71
C ASN A 265 -15.43 30.44 3.22
N GLY A 266 -14.50 30.80 2.34
CA GLY A 266 -13.41 29.91 1.87
C GLY A 266 -13.84 28.79 0.92
N LYS A 267 -15.10 28.74 0.47
CA LYS A 267 -15.62 27.71 -0.46
C LYS A 267 -15.18 27.94 -1.90
N ILE A 268 -13.88 27.84 -2.16
CA ILE A 268 -13.26 28.13 -3.48
C ILE A 268 -13.58 27.05 -4.52
N GLY A 269 -13.89 25.82 -4.09
CA GLY A 269 -14.16 24.68 -4.98
C GLY A 269 -15.32 24.90 -5.97
N TYR A 270 -16.39 25.59 -5.55
CA TYR A 270 -17.53 25.88 -6.42
C TYR A 270 -17.17 26.82 -7.58
N GLU A 271 -16.28 27.78 -7.34
CA GLU A 271 -15.87 28.75 -8.34
C GLU A 271 -14.93 28.13 -9.37
N SER A 272 -14.00 27.28 -8.93
CA SER A 272 -13.21 26.47 -9.86
C SER A 272 -14.09 25.59 -10.74
N MET A 273 -15.12 24.94 -10.16
CA MET A 273 -16.02 24.07 -10.92
C MET A 273 -16.86 24.86 -11.94
N ARG A 274 -17.35 26.06 -11.56
CA ARG A 274 -18.08 26.93 -12.51
C ARG A 274 -17.22 27.29 -13.71
N ILE A 275 -15.98 27.74 -13.45
CA ILE A 275 -15.07 28.18 -14.51
C ILE A 275 -14.70 27.00 -15.42
N ILE A 276 -14.43 25.83 -14.85
CA ILE A 276 -14.17 24.60 -15.59
C ILE A 276 -15.33 24.26 -16.53
N ASN A 277 -16.57 24.23 -16.02
CA ASN A 277 -17.74 23.88 -16.82
C ASN A 277 -17.99 24.90 -17.94
N SER A 278 -17.87 26.19 -17.64
CA SER A 278 -18.02 27.25 -18.66
C SER A 278 -16.94 27.16 -19.73
N PHE A 279 -15.69 26.84 -19.34
CA PHE A 279 -14.60 26.65 -20.29
C PHE A 279 -14.82 25.45 -21.20
N ASP A 280 -15.29 24.33 -20.66
CA ASP A 280 -15.60 23.13 -21.44
C ASP A 280 -16.62 23.42 -22.54
N GLU A 281 -17.71 24.12 -22.20
CA GLU A 281 -18.76 24.48 -23.14
C GLU A 281 -18.25 25.44 -24.23
N ASP A 282 -17.50 26.47 -23.84
CA ASP A 282 -16.93 27.45 -24.77
C ASP A 282 -15.90 26.82 -25.71
N PHE A 283 -15.10 25.88 -25.21
CA PHE A 283 -14.11 25.17 -26.01
C PHE A 283 -14.76 24.23 -27.03
N ILE A 284 -15.79 23.47 -26.63
CA ILE A 284 -16.56 22.63 -27.55
C ILE A 284 -17.24 23.48 -28.63
N ARG A 285 -17.83 24.61 -28.23
CA ARG A 285 -18.44 25.56 -29.17
C ARG A 285 -17.41 26.12 -30.15
N TYR A 286 -16.19 26.38 -29.68
CA TYR A 286 -15.08 26.83 -30.50
C TYR A 286 -14.68 25.78 -31.55
N LEU A 287 -14.53 24.52 -31.17
CA LEU A 287 -14.21 23.42 -32.09
C LEU A 287 -15.29 23.23 -33.15
N ASN A 288 -16.57 23.27 -32.75
CA ASN A 288 -17.70 23.06 -33.66
C ASN A 288 -17.87 24.19 -34.70
N ASN A 289 -17.36 25.39 -34.41
CA ASN A 289 -17.44 26.53 -35.32
C ASN A 289 -16.25 26.62 -36.31
N LYS A 290 -15.26 25.72 -36.23
CA LYS A 290 -14.07 25.75 -37.08
C LYS A 290 -14.04 24.63 -38.11
N ASN A 291 -13.56 24.97 -39.31
CA ASN A 291 -13.30 23.99 -40.36
C ASN A 291 -12.12 23.08 -39.97
N PRO A 292 -12.13 21.79 -40.35
CA PRO A 292 -11.11 20.81 -39.97
C PRO A 292 -9.68 21.20 -40.36
N GLU A 293 -9.49 21.87 -41.51
CA GLU A 293 -8.18 22.38 -41.94
C GLU A 293 -7.59 23.47 -41.02
N GLN A 294 -8.44 24.17 -40.26
CA GLN A 294 -8.01 25.17 -39.28
C GLN A 294 -7.68 24.55 -37.92
N LEU A 295 -8.11 23.31 -37.66
CA LEU A 295 -7.85 22.58 -36.41
C LEU A 295 -6.51 21.84 -36.42
N GLU A 296 -6.03 21.37 -37.58
CA GLU A 296 -4.71 20.72 -37.69
C GLU A 296 -3.53 21.70 -37.48
N ASN A 297 -3.78 22.98 -37.77
CA ASN A 297 -2.82 24.08 -37.70
C ASN A 297 -2.80 24.82 -36.34
N GLU A 298 -3.64 24.41 -35.39
CA GLU A 298 -3.70 24.98 -34.03
C GLU A 298 -3.27 23.96 -32.97
#